data_AF-A0A2N2ZHI7-F1
#
_entry.id   AF-A0A2N2ZHI7-F1
#
_cell.length_a   1.000
_cell.length_b   1.000
_cell.length_c   1.000
_cell.angle_alpha   90.00
_cell.angle_beta   90.00
_cell.angle_gamma   90.00
#
_symmetry.space_group_name_H-M   'P 1'
#
loop_
_entity.id
_entity.type
_entity.pdbx_description
1 polymer ?
#
loop_
_entity_poly.entity_id
_entity_poly.type
_entity_poly.pdbx_seq_one_letter_code
_entity_poly.pdbx_strand_id
1 'polypeptide(L)' 'MKKIKEEGSNDPGYREALQEIEKLLAKIEDPETSFDQLSLDVKRATELVEYCRKQLRSYKEEIDNISQNK' A
#
# COMPACT_ATOMS: atom_id res chain seq x y z
N MET A 1 -10.35 -14.74 -13.98
CA MET A 1 -9.86 -13.92 -12.86
C MET A 1 -10.17 -12.48 -13.22
N LYS A 2 -11.23 -11.90 -12.65
CA LYS A 2 -11.76 -10.59 -13.09
C LYS A 2 -10.78 -9.48 -12.69
N LYS A 3 -10.17 -8.87 -13.70
CA LYS A 3 -9.49 -7.57 -13.61
C LYS A 3 -10.54 -6.54 -13.22
N ILE A 4 -10.40 -5.94 -12.04
CA ILE A 4 -11.07 -4.68 -11.71
C ILE A 4 -10.28 -3.59 -12.46
N LYS A 5 -10.94 -2.92 -13.41
CA LYS A 5 -10.50 -1.70 -14.10
C LYS A 5 -10.38 -0.55 -13.07
N GLU A 6 -9.49 0.44 -13.17
CA GLU A 6 -9.39 1.50 -14.20
C GLU A 6 -8.09 2.32 -13.94
N GLU A 7 -7.24 2.56 -14.93
CA GLU A 7 -7.08 3.85 -15.64
C GLU A 7 -6.55 5.02 -14.77
N GLY A 8 -5.27 5.37 -14.96
CA GLY A 8 -4.74 6.71 -14.66
C GLY A 8 -4.02 6.96 -13.33
N SER A 9 -3.75 5.93 -12.51
CA SER A 9 -2.94 6.08 -11.29
C SER A 9 -1.74 5.14 -11.33
N ASN A 10 -0.54 5.67 -11.07
CA ASN A 10 0.70 4.91 -10.95
C ASN A 10 0.76 4.08 -9.63
N ASP A 11 -0.38 3.87 -8.99
CA ASP A 11 -0.45 3.27 -7.66
C ASP A 11 -0.52 1.74 -7.74
N PRO A 12 0.33 1.01 -7.00
CA PRO A 12 0.36 -0.45 -7.00
C PRO A 12 -0.93 -1.02 -6.39
N GLY A 13 -1.35 -2.21 -6.83
CA GLY A 13 -2.42 -2.94 -6.13
C GLY A 13 -2.00 -3.32 -4.71
N TYR A 14 -2.97 -3.68 -3.85
CA TYR A 14 -2.70 -3.99 -2.43
C TYR A 14 -1.58 -5.01 -2.22
N ARG A 15 -1.54 -6.06 -3.05
CA ARG A 15 -0.51 -7.09 -2.95
C ARG A 15 0.85 -6.57 -3.39
N GLU A 16 0.92 -5.82 -4.49
CA GLU A 16 2.17 -5.21 -4.93
C GLU A 16 2.69 -4.19 -3.92
N ALA A 17 1.80 -3.38 -3.33
CA ALA A 17 2.13 -2.42 -2.28
C ALA A 17 2.72 -3.12 -1.04
N LEU A 18 2.13 -4.22 -0.60
CA LEU A 18 2.68 -5.03 0.50
C LEU A 18 4.07 -5.59 0.17
N GLN A 19 4.26 -6.13 -1.03
CA GLN A 19 5.57 -6.64 -1.45
C GLN A 19 6.64 -5.54 -1.52
N GLU A 20 6.25 -4.33 -1.90
CA GLU A 20 7.15 -3.18 -1.89
C GLU A 20 7.50 -2.76 -0.45
N ILE A 21 6.52 -2.73 0.46
CA ILE A 21 6.75 -2.48 1.89
C ILE A 21 7.74 -3.49 2.49
N GLU A 22 7.57 -4.79 2.22
CA GLU A 22 8.49 -5.84 2.70
C GLU A 22 9.93 -5.62 2.20
N LYS A 23 10.10 -5.20 0.94
CA LYS A 23 11.42 -4.88 0.37
C LYS A 23 12.04 -3.63 1.01
N LEU A 24 11.23 -2.60 1.26
CA LEU A 24 11.68 -1.38 1.93
C LEU A 24 12.09 -1.68 3.37
N LEU A 25 11.31 -2.50 4.08
CA LEU A 25 11.63 -2.93 5.44
C LEU A 25 12.99 -3.64 5.49
N ALA A 26 13.26 -4.56 4.56
CA ALA A 26 14.56 -5.23 4.48
C ALA A 26 15.73 -4.27 4.28
N LYS A 27 15.55 -3.17 3.52
CA LYS A 27 16.58 -2.14 3.36
C LYS A 27 16.74 -1.28 4.61
N ILE A 28 15.64 -0.94 5.27
CA ILE A 28 15.63 -0.13 6.49
C ILE A 28 16.35 -0.86 7.63
N GLU A 29 16.21 -2.19 7.70
CA GLU A 29 16.86 -3.04 8.70
C GLU A 29 18.32 -3.35 8.37
N ASP A 30 18.80 -3.04 7.16
CA ASP A 30 20.19 -3.23 6.75
C ASP A 30 21.07 -2.11 7.33
N PRO A 31 22.04 -2.42 8.22
CA PRO A 31 22.92 -1.43 8.83
C PRO A 31 23.86 -0.73 7.85
N GLU A 32 24.06 -1.27 6.65
CA GLU A 32 24.88 -0.65 5.60
C GLU A 32 24.09 0.40 4.79
N THR A 33 22.78 0.52 5.00
CA THR A 33 21.96 1.54 4.33
C THR A 33 22.35 2.94 4.77
N SER A 34 22.62 3.82 3.81
CA SER A 34 22.98 5.21 4.09
C SER A 34 21.81 5.99 4.70
N PHE A 35 22.12 6.98 5.55
CA PHE A 35 21.11 7.78 6.24
C PHE A 35 20.13 8.51 5.29
N ASP A 36 20.62 9.00 4.16
CA ASP A 36 19.79 9.64 3.13
C ASP A 36 18.83 8.63 2.49
N GLN A 37 19.31 7.42 2.19
CA GLN A 37 18.49 6.35 1.61
C GLN A 37 17.45 5.86 2.62
N LEU A 38 17.83 5.73 3.90
CA LEU A 38 16.94 5.34 4.98
C LEU A 38 15.73 6.28 5.08
N SER A 39 15.98 7.59 4.99
CA SER A 39 14.94 8.62 5.03
C SER A 39 13.96 8.49 3.86
N LEU A 40 14.46 8.19 2.65
CA LEU A 40 13.65 7.97 1.46
C LEU A 40 12.82 6.67 1.56
N ASP A 41 13.44 5.59 2.02
CA ASP A 41 12.79 4.27 2.14
C ASP A 41 11.67 4.31 3.18
N VAL A 42 11.90 4.96 4.33
CA VAL A 42 10.88 5.17 5.38
C VAL A 42 9.71 6.01 4.85
N LYS A 43 10.00 7.09 4.12
CA LYS A 43 8.96 7.94 3.53
C LYS A 43 8.08 7.13 2.58
N ARG A 44 8.71 6.38 1.66
CA ARG A 44 7.98 5.55 0.69
C ARG A 44 7.16 4.45 1.38
N ALA A 45 7.71 3.79 2.39
CA ALA A 45 6.98 2.78 3.16
C ALA A 45 5.73 3.37 3.83
N THR A 46 5.85 4.59 4.39
CA THR A 46 4.72 5.30 5.01
C THR A 46 3.62 5.63 4.00
N GLU A 47 3.99 6.10 2.81
CA GLU A 47 3.04 6.37 1.72
C GLU A 47 2.26 5.10 1.31
N LEU A 48 2.96 3.97 1.17
CA LEU A 48 2.34 2.69 0.82
C LEU A 48 1.41 2.16 1.91
N VAL A 49 1.78 2.33 3.19
CA VAL A 49 0.93 1.96 4.32
C VAL A 49 -0.36 2.78 4.31
N GLU A 50 -0.28 4.09 4.11
CA GLU A 50 -1.46 4.95 4.05
C GLU A 50 -2.35 4.62 2.84
N TYR A 51 -1.74 4.31 1.69
CA TYR A 51 -2.46 3.78 0.53
C TYR A 51 -3.24 2.50 0.87
N CYS A 52 -2.57 1.52 1.49
CA CYS A 52 -3.19 0.25 1.86
C CYS A 52 -4.36 0.45 2.84
N ARG A 53 -4.20 1.34 3.84
CA ARG A 53 -5.27 1.67 4.79
C ARG A 53 -6.46 2.33 4.09
N LYS A 54 -6.23 3.19 3.11
CA LYS A 54 -7.29 3.80 2.31
C LYS A 54 -8.07 2.76 1.50
N GLN A 55 -7.38 1.82 0.86
CA GLN A 55 -8.00 0.72 0.12
C GLN A 55 -8.90 -0.13 1.03
N LEU A 56 -8.38 -0.54 2.21
CA LEU A 56 -9.16 -1.33 3.17
C LEU A 56 -10.39 -0.59 3.69
N ARG A 57 -10.29 0.73 3.92
CA ARG A 57 -11.44 1.57 4.29
C ARG A 57 -12.49 1.61 3.19
N SER A 58 -12.08 1.82 1.94
CA SER A 58 -12.99 1.80 0.77
C SER A 58 -13.75 0.48 0.68
N TYR A 59 -13.03 -0.65 0.76
CA TYR A 59 -13.67 -1.98 0.72
C TYR A 59 -14.60 -2.22 1.90
N LYS A 60 -14.25 -1.72 3.10
CA LYS A 60 -15.15 -1.79 4.24
C LYS A 60 -16.45 -1.00 4.00
N GLU A 61 -16.34 0.21 3.48
CA GLU A 61 -17.51 1.04 3.15
C GLU A 61 -18.41 0.38 2.10
N GLU A 62 -17.81 -0.22 1.06
CA GLU A 62 -18.53 -1.00 0.07
C GLU A 62 -19.29 -2.19 0.68
N ILE A 63 -18.64 -2.94 1.58
CA ILE A 63 -19.26 -4.06 2.29
C ILE A 63 -20.41 -3.59 3.20
N ASP A 64 -20.18 -2.51 3.96
CA ASP A 64 -21.18 -1.95 4.86
C ASP A 64 -22.42 -1.47 4.06
N ASN A 65 -22.22 -0.82 2.91
CA ASN A 65 -23.30 -0.41 2.01
C ASN A 65 -24.13 -1.58 1.47
N ILE A 66 -23.48 -2.69 1.11
CA ILE A 66 -24.18 -3.91 0.67
C ILE A 66 -25.00 -4.50 1.82
N SER A 67 -24.49 -4.44 3.06
CA SER A 67 -25.17 -5.00 4.24
C SER A 67 -26.38 -4.17 4.70
N GLN A 68 -26.43 -2.86 4.42
CA GLN A 68 -27.53 -1.97 4.84
C GLN A 68 -28.72 -1.98 3.87
N ASN A 69 -28.58 -2.54 2.67
CA ASN A 69 -29.66 -2.67 1.68
C ASN A 69 -30.50 -3.96 1.88
N LYS A 70 -30.73 -4.36 3.13
CA LYS A 70 -31.49 -5.56 3.51
C LYS A 70 -32.73 -5.24 4.31
#